data_AF-A0A495VZE2-F1
#
_entry.id   AF-A0A495VZE2-F1
#
_cell.length_a   1.000
_cell.length_b   1.000
_cell.length_c   1.000
_cell.angle_alpha   90.00
_cell.angle_beta   90.00
_cell.angle_gamma   90.00
#
_symmetry.space_group_name_H-M   'P 1'
#
loop_
_entity.id
_entity.type
_entity.pdbx_description
1 polymer ?
#
loop_
_entity_poly.entity_id
_entity_poly.type
_entity_poly.pdbx_seq_one_letter_code
_entity_poly.pdbx_strand_id
1 'polypeptide(L)'
;MTTGEVVNPVADVPLVGGLLAVLDEFAAGLGVPFWLRALAECALVAVVGFAVLRLVATRVLPWVGEALVRPVVLVTAAVRALLLLVDLGISRAVRRFGRVPPEPVYAYGTAVMAVLDVVEGFVRAGLPKLAIARAAPRWLLVGAMVMAFLAWNGNECVPSADTACVSPVNHWTTSFEAWVGTR
;
A
#
# COMPACT_ATOMS: atom_id res chain seq x y z
N MET A 1 -3.33 29.23 33.78
CA MET A 1 -2.68 29.11 32.46
C MET A 1 -2.71 27.66 32.10
N THR A 2 -3.76 27.24 31.39
CA THR A 2 -3.86 25.92 30.79
C THR A 2 -2.81 25.86 29.68
N THR A 3 -1.77 25.09 29.89
CA THR A 3 -0.78 24.75 28.87
C THR A 3 -1.52 24.19 27.67
N GLY A 4 -1.58 24.95 26.57
CA GLY A 4 -2.10 24.48 25.30
C GLY A 4 -1.31 23.25 24.91
N GLU A 5 -1.93 22.10 25.07
CA GLU A 5 -1.35 20.80 24.81
C GLU A 5 -1.18 20.70 23.29
N VAL A 6 0.06 20.86 22.82
CA VAL A 6 0.39 20.68 21.41
C VAL A 6 0.32 19.18 21.16
N VAL A 7 -0.75 18.75 20.49
CA VAL A 7 -1.05 17.34 20.23
C VAL A 7 -0.02 16.80 19.25
N ASN A 8 0.64 15.71 19.62
CA ASN A 8 1.66 15.07 18.79
C ASN A 8 1.04 14.62 17.43
N PRO A 9 1.60 15.00 16.26
CA PRO A 9 1.04 14.65 14.94
C PRO A 9 0.94 13.13 14.70
N VAL A 10 1.67 12.34 15.47
CA VAL A 10 1.74 10.90 15.34
C VAL A 10 0.81 10.20 16.33
N ALA A 11 0.16 10.93 17.24
CA ALA A 11 -0.73 10.39 18.28
C ALA A 11 -1.86 9.52 17.69
N ASP A 12 -2.34 9.86 16.50
CA ASP A 12 -3.43 9.15 15.81
C ASP A 12 -2.98 7.85 15.12
N VAL A 13 -1.67 7.54 15.11
CA VAL A 13 -1.17 6.29 14.56
C VAL A 13 -1.37 5.16 15.60
N PRO A 14 -2.18 4.13 15.32
CA PRO A 14 -2.43 3.06 16.28
C PRO A 14 -1.12 2.37 16.69
N LEU A 15 -0.95 2.11 17.98
CA LEU A 15 0.23 1.54 18.66
C LEU A 15 1.48 2.44 18.74
N VAL A 16 1.82 3.18 17.69
CA VAL A 16 3.02 4.03 17.66
C VAL A 16 2.77 5.40 18.28
N GLY A 17 1.57 5.96 18.07
CA GLY A 17 1.18 7.25 18.60
C GLY A 17 1.11 7.31 20.12
N GLY A 18 0.55 6.26 20.74
CA GLY A 18 0.50 6.17 22.20
C GLY A 18 1.87 6.05 22.86
N LEU A 19 2.80 5.30 22.26
CA LEU A 19 4.17 5.19 22.77
C LEU A 19 4.94 6.51 22.62
N LEU A 20 4.76 7.19 21.48
CA LEU A 20 5.37 8.49 21.22
C LEU A 20 4.84 9.58 22.14
N ALA A 21 3.53 9.60 22.41
CA ALA A 21 2.93 10.52 23.37
C ALA A 21 3.52 10.34 24.78
N VAL A 22 3.67 9.10 25.26
CA VAL A 22 4.29 8.81 26.56
C VAL A 22 5.77 9.22 26.61
N LEU A 23 6.52 9.00 25.52
CA LEU A 23 7.90 9.45 25.41
C LEU A 23 8.02 10.97 25.40
N ASP A 24 7.11 11.65 24.72
CA ASP A 24 7.09 13.11 24.61
C ASP A 24 6.71 13.76 25.95
N GLU A 25 5.74 13.20 26.68
CA GLU A 25 5.39 13.60 28.05
C GLU A 25 6.56 13.40 29.02
N PHE A 26 7.26 12.26 28.94
CA PHE A 26 8.43 11.99 29.77
C PHE A 26 9.60 12.95 29.46
N ALA A 27 9.85 13.22 28.18
CA ALA A 27 10.87 14.16 27.74
C ALA A 27 10.51 15.62 28.13
N ALA A 28 9.23 15.99 28.07
CA ALA A 28 8.74 17.27 28.59
C ALA A 28 8.97 17.38 30.10
N GLY A 29 8.70 16.30 30.86
CA GLY A 29 8.98 16.22 32.29
C GLY A 29 10.47 16.36 32.65
N LEU A 30 11.37 15.98 31.75
CA LEU A 30 12.82 16.17 31.88
C LEU A 30 13.32 17.57 31.44
N GLY A 31 12.42 18.46 31.02
CA GLY A 31 12.78 19.80 30.55
C GLY A 31 13.43 19.83 29.17
N VAL A 32 13.26 18.78 28.36
CA VAL A 32 13.83 18.74 27.01
C VAL A 32 13.12 19.78 26.12
N PRO A 33 13.88 20.66 25.43
CA PRO A 33 13.28 21.70 24.63
C PRO A 33 12.50 21.11 23.45
N PHE A 34 11.38 21.75 23.14
CA PHE A 34 10.41 21.27 22.15
C PHE A 34 11.00 20.98 20.77
N TRP A 35 11.92 21.82 20.28
CA TRP A 35 12.58 21.62 18.98
C TRP A 35 13.36 20.29 18.92
N LEU A 36 13.96 19.86 20.04
CA LEU A 36 14.72 18.62 20.10
C LEU A 36 13.79 17.40 20.11
N ARG A 37 12.65 17.52 20.80
CA ARG A 37 11.59 16.49 20.82
C ARG A 37 10.96 16.32 19.44
N ALA A 38 10.60 17.43 18.78
CA ALA A 38 10.06 17.45 17.43
C ALA A 38 11.03 16.86 16.37
N LEU A 39 12.33 17.15 16.49
CA LEU A 39 13.34 16.60 15.57
C LEU A 39 13.56 15.10 15.80
N ALA A 40 13.59 14.67 17.06
CA ALA A 40 13.69 13.25 17.40
C ALA A 40 12.48 12.45 16.90
N GLU A 41 11.28 13.02 17.03
CA GLU A 41 10.04 12.44 16.52
C GLU A 41 10.06 12.30 14.99
N CYS A 42 10.41 13.37 14.27
CA CYS A 42 10.53 13.33 12.81
C CYS A 42 11.55 12.27 12.34
N ALA A 43 12.71 12.21 12.99
CA ALA A 43 13.72 11.19 12.69
C ALA A 43 13.21 9.77 12.97
N LEU A 44 12.48 9.57 14.08
CA LEU A 44 11.90 8.28 14.41
C LEU A 44 10.84 7.85 13.39
N VAL A 45 9.93 8.75 13.01
CA VAL A 45 8.90 8.49 12.00
C VAL A 45 9.53 8.11 10.67
N ALA A 46 10.58 8.82 10.24
CA ALA A 46 11.30 8.51 9.01
C ALA A 46 11.95 7.10 9.06
N VAL A 47 12.60 6.75 10.17
CA VAL A 47 13.24 5.44 10.35
C VAL A 47 12.21 4.32 10.39
N VAL A 48 11.13 4.48 11.17
CA VAL A 48 10.05 3.50 11.28
C VAL A 48 9.33 3.35 9.95
N GLY A 49 8.98 4.45 9.28
CA GLY A 49 8.34 4.43 7.97
C GLY A 49 9.19 3.71 6.93
N PHE A 50 10.50 3.99 6.89
CA PHE A 50 11.42 3.27 6.02
C PHE A 50 11.51 1.77 6.35
N ALA A 51 11.59 1.42 7.63
CA ALA A 51 11.64 0.02 8.06
C ALA A 51 10.37 -0.75 7.70
N VAL A 52 9.20 -0.14 7.89
CA VAL A 52 7.90 -0.70 7.50
C VAL A 52 7.82 -0.87 5.99
N LEU A 53 8.16 0.15 5.20
CA LEU A 53 8.18 0.05 3.73
C LEU A 53 9.12 -1.05 3.24
N ARG A 54 10.30 -1.16 3.86
CA ARG A 54 11.25 -2.23 3.55
C ARG A 54 10.69 -3.61 3.91
N LEU A 55 10.03 -3.74 5.06
CA LEU A 55 9.40 -4.99 5.49
C LEU A 55 8.24 -5.38 4.56
N VAL A 56 7.41 -4.42 4.17
CA VAL A 56 6.33 -4.60 3.19
C VAL A 56 6.90 -5.06 1.85
N ALA A 57 7.92 -4.37 1.33
CA ALA A 57 8.56 -4.74 0.07
C ALA A 57 9.24 -6.11 0.09
N THR A 58 9.87 -6.48 1.21
CA THR A 58 10.67 -7.71 1.29
C THR A 58 9.90 -8.94 1.75
N ARG A 59 8.83 -8.77 2.53
CA ARG A 59 8.07 -9.87 3.16
C ARG A 59 6.61 -9.90 2.74
N VAL A 60 5.92 -8.77 2.71
CA VAL A 60 4.46 -8.73 2.47
C VAL A 60 4.15 -8.86 0.98
N LEU A 61 4.74 -8.02 0.13
CA LEU A 61 4.56 -8.08 -1.33
C LEU A 61 4.80 -9.48 -1.94
N PRO A 62 5.89 -10.20 -1.62
CA PRO A 62 6.09 -11.54 -2.17
C PRO A 62 5.05 -12.53 -1.65
N TRP A 63 4.66 -12.44 -0.37
CA TRP A 63 3.64 -13.30 0.21
C TRP A 63 2.27 -13.06 -0.43
N VAL A 64 1.87 -11.80 -0.62
CA VAL A 64 0.64 -11.42 -1.31
C VAL A 64 0.67 -11.86 -2.77
N GLY A 65 1.81 -11.69 -3.45
CA GLY A 65 2.01 -12.17 -4.81
C GLY A 65 1.76 -13.67 -4.95
N GLU A 66 2.36 -14.48 -4.06
CA GLU A 66 2.16 -15.94 -4.02
C GLU A 66 0.73 -16.33 -3.61
N ALA A 67 0.17 -15.65 -2.60
CA ALA A 67 -1.18 -15.91 -2.12
C ALA A 67 -2.24 -15.63 -3.19
N LEU A 68 -2.02 -14.63 -4.06
CA LEU A 68 -2.92 -14.27 -5.15
C LEU A 68 -2.84 -15.20 -6.37
N VAL A 69 -1.77 -15.97 -6.55
CA VAL A 69 -1.66 -16.91 -7.69
C VAL A 69 -2.79 -17.93 -7.67
N ARG A 70 -3.04 -18.56 -6.51
CA ARG A 70 -4.10 -19.58 -6.36
C ARG A 70 -5.51 -19.08 -6.70
N PRO A 71 -6.03 -17.98 -6.10
CA PRO A 71 -7.37 -17.51 -6.41
C PRO A 71 -7.48 -17.05 -7.86
N VAL A 72 -6.45 -16.41 -8.44
CA VAL A 72 -6.50 -16.00 -9.84
C VAL A 72 -6.57 -17.21 -10.77
N VAL A 73 -5.77 -18.25 -10.53
CA VAL A 73 -5.84 -19.51 -11.30
C VAL A 73 -7.20 -20.19 -11.16
N LEU A 74 -7.82 -20.13 -9.97
CA LEU A 74 -9.13 -20.72 -9.74
C LEU A 74 -10.23 -19.95 -10.48
N VAL A 75 -10.15 -18.61 -10.50
CA VAL A 75 -11.05 -17.76 -11.27
C VAL A 75 -10.88 -18.01 -12.77
N THR A 76 -9.65 -18.09 -13.28
CA THR A 76 -9.42 -18.38 -14.71
C THR A 76 -9.94 -19.77 -15.09
N ALA A 77 -9.77 -20.77 -14.22
CA ALA A 77 -10.34 -22.11 -14.43
C ALA A 77 -11.87 -22.10 -14.44
N ALA A 78 -12.51 -21.34 -13.54
CA ALA A 78 -13.96 -21.19 -13.52
C ALA A 78 -14.49 -20.50 -14.78
N VAL A 79 -13.82 -19.42 -15.24
CA VAL A 79 -14.15 -18.73 -16.49
C VAL A 79 -13.99 -19.67 -17.68
N ARG A 80 -12.90 -20.43 -17.74
CA ARG A 80 -12.66 -21.46 -18.76
C ARG A 80 -13.81 -22.47 -18.81
N ALA A 81 -14.21 -23.00 -17.65
CA ALA A 81 -15.30 -23.97 -17.56
C ALA A 81 -16.63 -23.38 -18.01
N LEU A 82 -16.95 -22.14 -17.61
CA LEU A 82 -18.20 -21.47 -17.98
C LEU A 82 -18.30 -21.22 -19.49
N LEU A 83 -17.22 -20.71 -20.11
CA LEU A 83 -17.19 -20.41 -21.53
C LEU A 83 -17.24 -21.68 -22.39
N LEU A 84 -16.55 -22.76 -21.97
CA LEU A 84 -16.60 -24.05 -22.67
C LEU A 84 -17.94 -24.77 -22.47
N LEU A 85 -18.63 -24.55 -21.35
CA LEU A 85 -19.98 -25.08 -21.11
C LEU A 85 -20.99 -24.54 -22.12
N VAL A 86 -20.91 -23.25 -22.44
CA VAL A 86 -21.74 -22.62 -23.47
C VAL A 86 -21.50 -23.28 -24.82
N ASP A 87 -20.24 -23.52 -25.16
CA ASP A 87 -19.83 -24.15 -26.43
C ASP A 87 -20.32 -25.61 -26.53
N LEU A 88 -20.25 -26.35 -25.42
CA LEU A 88 -20.79 -27.71 -25.31
C LEU A 88 -22.32 -27.72 -25.46
N GLY A 89 -23.00 -26.72 -24.90
CA GLY A 89 -24.46 -26.54 -25.01
C GLY A 89 -24.90 -26.32 -26.46
N ILE A 90 -24.23 -25.39 -27.17
CA ILE A 90 -24.48 -25.10 -28.58
C ILE A 90 -24.19 -26.35 -29.42
N SER A 91 -23.04 -27.00 -29.20
CA SER A 91 -22.66 -28.22 -29.92
C SER A 91 -23.66 -29.35 -29.74
N ARG A 92 -24.17 -29.58 -28.52
CA ARG A 92 -25.22 -30.57 -28.26
C ARG A 92 -26.55 -30.20 -28.92
N ALA A 93 -26.94 -28.93 -28.87
CA ALA A 93 -28.17 -28.46 -29.49
C ALA A 93 -28.13 -28.68 -31.02
N VAL A 94 -27.05 -28.26 -31.69
CA VAL A 94 -26.88 -28.40 -33.14
C VAL A 94 -26.86 -29.89 -33.56
N ARG A 95 -26.17 -30.74 -32.79
CA ARG A 95 -26.18 -32.20 -33.04
C ARG A 95 -27.55 -32.84 -32.84
N ARG A 96 -28.36 -32.36 -31.89
CA ARG A 96 -29.73 -32.84 -31.68
C ARG A 96 -30.63 -32.57 -32.90
N PHE A 97 -30.32 -31.55 -33.69
CA PHE A 97 -30.99 -31.27 -34.97
C PHE A 97 -30.35 -32.00 -36.17
N GLY A 98 -29.46 -32.97 -35.94
CA GLY A 98 -28.83 -33.78 -36.99
C GLY A 98 -27.80 -33.02 -37.84
N ARG A 99 -27.35 -31.84 -37.39
CA ARG A 99 -26.36 -31.02 -38.10
C ARG A 99 -24.99 -31.15 -37.45
N VAL A 100 -23.93 -31.06 -38.27
CA VAL A 100 -22.56 -30.94 -37.78
C VAL A 100 -22.36 -29.49 -37.32
N PRO A 101 -21.81 -29.26 -36.11
CA PRO A 101 -21.56 -27.90 -35.62
C PRO A 101 -20.64 -27.14 -36.59
N PRO A 102 -20.94 -25.87 -36.86
CA PRO A 102 -20.19 -25.08 -37.83
C PRO A 102 -18.79 -24.74 -37.29
N GLU A 103 -17.79 -24.70 -38.19
CA GLU A 103 -16.38 -24.36 -37.93
C GLU A 103 -16.13 -23.20 -36.95
N PRO A 104 -16.85 -22.06 -36.99
CA PRO A 104 -16.63 -20.94 -36.04
C PRO A 104 -16.82 -21.31 -34.56
N VAL A 105 -17.61 -22.34 -34.25
CA VAL A 105 -17.80 -22.86 -32.87
C VAL A 105 -16.47 -23.44 -32.35
N TYR A 106 -15.78 -24.21 -33.20
CA TYR A 106 -14.46 -24.75 -32.87
C TYR A 106 -13.40 -23.66 -32.77
N ALA A 107 -13.42 -22.68 -33.67
CA ALA A 107 -12.49 -21.54 -33.65
C ALA A 107 -12.62 -20.72 -32.35
N TYR A 108 -13.85 -20.52 -31.87
CA TYR A 108 -14.14 -19.85 -30.60
C TYR A 108 -13.51 -20.57 -29.41
N GLY A 109 -13.70 -21.90 -29.30
CA GLY A 109 -13.10 -22.69 -28.23
C GLY A 109 -11.57 -22.55 -28.17
N THR A 110 -10.89 -22.64 -29.32
CA THR A 110 -9.43 -22.40 -29.41
C THR A 110 -9.02 -20.99 -29.01
N ALA A 111 -9.77 -19.96 -29.43
CA ALA A 111 -9.46 -18.57 -29.10
C ALA A 111 -9.59 -18.31 -27.59
N VAL A 112 -10.66 -18.82 -26.95
CA VAL A 112 -10.86 -18.71 -25.51
C VAL A 112 -9.74 -19.41 -24.74
N MET A 113 -9.35 -20.62 -25.17
CA MET A 113 -8.25 -21.34 -24.55
C MET A 113 -6.93 -20.58 -24.64
N ALA A 114 -6.60 -20.06 -25.84
CA ALA A 114 -5.37 -19.31 -26.07
C ALA A 114 -5.29 -18.03 -25.22
N VAL A 115 -6.38 -17.26 -25.15
CA VAL A 115 -6.44 -16.04 -24.33
C VAL A 115 -6.25 -16.37 -22.84
N LEU A 116 -6.94 -17.39 -22.34
CA LEU A 116 -6.85 -17.76 -20.93
C LEU A 116 -5.47 -18.34 -20.57
N ASP A 117 -4.82 -19.08 -21.47
CA ASP A 117 -3.45 -19.56 -21.27
C ASP A 117 -2.42 -18.43 -21.25
N VAL A 118 -2.60 -17.39 -22.07
CA VAL A 118 -1.77 -16.18 -22.03
C VAL A 118 -1.95 -15.46 -20.69
N VAL A 119 -3.19 -15.30 -20.23
CA VAL A 119 -3.48 -14.65 -18.94
C VAL A 119 -2.90 -15.47 -17.79
N GLU A 120 -3.11 -16.78 -17.76
CA GLU A 120 -2.59 -17.65 -16.72
C GLU A 120 -1.06 -17.70 -16.74
N GLY A 121 -0.44 -17.74 -17.92
CA GLY A 121 1.00 -17.63 -18.10
C GLY A 121 1.55 -16.29 -17.57
N PHE A 122 0.87 -15.19 -17.85
CA PHE A 122 1.25 -13.87 -17.36
C PHE A 122 1.11 -13.74 -15.85
N VAL A 123 0.05 -14.29 -15.27
CA VAL A 123 -0.20 -14.34 -13.82
C VAL A 123 0.89 -15.17 -13.14
N ARG A 124 1.14 -16.40 -13.62
CA ARG A 124 2.15 -17.30 -13.05
C ARG A 124 3.58 -16.80 -13.25
N ALA A 125 3.88 -16.06 -14.30
CA ALA A 125 5.21 -15.51 -14.54
C ALA A 125 5.42 -14.10 -13.95
N GLY A 126 4.35 -13.31 -13.83
CA GLY A 126 4.37 -11.90 -13.44
C GLY A 126 4.17 -11.67 -11.94
N LEU A 127 3.25 -12.39 -11.28
CA LEU A 127 3.03 -12.27 -9.84
C LEU A 127 4.25 -12.70 -8.99
N PRO A 128 4.99 -13.78 -9.31
CA PRO A 128 6.23 -14.05 -8.61
C PRO A 128 7.35 -13.08 -9.00
N LYS A 129 7.25 -12.36 -10.14
CA LYS A 129 8.17 -11.25 -10.44
C LYS A 129 7.88 -9.99 -9.63
N LEU A 130 6.67 -9.83 -9.07
CA LEU A 130 6.46 -8.84 -7.99
C LEU A 130 7.25 -9.22 -6.73
N ALA A 131 7.65 -10.49 -6.53
CA ALA A 131 8.61 -10.85 -5.49
C ALA A 131 10.04 -10.35 -5.78
N ILE A 132 10.36 -9.97 -7.03
CA ILE A 132 11.59 -9.23 -7.37
C ILE A 132 11.54 -7.80 -6.80
N ALA A 133 10.39 -7.32 -6.29
CA ALA A 133 10.35 -6.15 -5.41
C ALA A 133 11.19 -6.33 -4.13
N ARG A 134 11.62 -7.55 -3.76
CA ARG A 134 12.69 -7.76 -2.77
C ARG A 134 14.00 -7.06 -3.14
N ALA A 135 14.26 -6.90 -4.44
CA ALA A 135 15.39 -6.18 -5.01
C ALA A 135 15.00 -4.74 -5.45
N ALA A 136 13.87 -4.20 -4.96
CA ALA A 136 13.52 -2.81 -5.21
C ALA A 136 14.70 -1.92 -4.82
N PRO A 137 15.27 -1.14 -5.76
CA PRO A 137 16.43 -0.33 -5.46
C PRO A 137 16.07 0.71 -4.39
N ARG A 138 17.00 0.96 -3.47
CA ARG A 138 16.75 1.78 -2.26
C ARG A 138 16.14 3.15 -2.57
N TRP A 139 16.47 3.74 -3.73
CA TRP A 139 15.91 5.01 -4.17
C TRP A 139 14.39 4.95 -4.42
N LEU A 140 13.83 3.82 -4.87
CA LEU A 140 12.37 3.66 -5.00
C LEU A 140 11.68 3.64 -3.64
N LEU A 141 12.29 2.98 -2.64
CA LEU A 141 11.76 2.98 -1.28
C LEU A 141 11.80 4.38 -0.66
N VAL A 142 12.88 5.12 -0.90
CA VAL A 142 12.99 6.53 -0.48
C VAL A 142 11.94 7.38 -1.22
N GLY A 143 11.77 7.21 -2.53
CA GLY A 143 10.74 7.91 -3.30
C GLY A 143 9.33 7.61 -2.79
N ALA A 144 9.01 6.34 -2.54
CA ALA A 144 7.74 5.92 -1.96
C ALA A 144 7.53 6.50 -0.55
N MET A 145 8.57 6.56 0.27
CA MET A 145 8.53 7.19 1.60
C MET A 145 8.24 8.68 1.50
N VAL A 146 8.92 9.40 0.59
CA VAL A 146 8.68 10.83 0.34
C VAL A 146 7.25 11.06 -0.14
N MET A 147 6.77 10.26 -1.10
CA MET A 147 5.40 10.37 -1.59
C MET A 147 4.36 10.09 -0.50
N ALA A 148 4.57 9.07 0.32
CA ALA A 148 3.71 8.76 1.46
C ALA A 148 3.70 9.90 2.49
N PHE A 149 4.87 10.49 2.75
CA PHE A 149 5.01 11.61 3.68
C PHE A 149 4.34 12.88 3.15
N LEU A 150 4.46 13.17 1.85
CA LEU A 150 3.75 14.28 1.20
C LEU A 150 2.23 14.08 1.21
N ALA A 151 1.78 12.86 0.94
CA ALA A 151 0.36 12.50 1.01
C ALA A 151 -0.17 12.63 2.44
N TRP A 152 0.57 12.15 3.44
CA TRP A 152 0.21 12.31 4.85
C TRP A 152 0.15 13.79 5.25
N ASN A 153 1.16 14.58 4.88
CA ASN A 153 1.19 16.02 5.15
C ASN A 153 0.04 16.80 4.48
N GLY A 154 -0.49 16.33 3.36
CA GLY A 154 -1.60 16.97 2.66
C GLY A 154 -3.00 16.56 3.17
N ASN A 155 -3.11 15.42 3.86
CA ASN A 155 -4.39 14.86 4.28
C ASN A 155 -4.60 14.87 5.81
N GLU A 156 -3.52 14.90 6.58
CA GLU A 156 -3.60 14.94 8.04
C GLU A 156 -3.30 16.33 8.59
N CYS A 157 -3.91 16.59 9.74
CA CYS A 157 -3.89 17.89 10.36
C CYS A 157 -3.77 17.77 11.87
N VAL A 158 -2.85 18.53 12.45
CA VAL A 158 -2.66 18.58 13.90
C VAL A 158 -3.58 19.66 14.48
N PRO A 159 -4.49 19.31 15.41
CA PRO A 159 -5.28 20.31 16.11
C PRO A 159 -4.36 21.15 17.02
N SER A 160 -4.38 22.47 16.81
CA SER A 160 -3.67 23.45 17.63
C SER A 160 -4.68 24.23 18.48
N ALA A 161 -4.33 24.52 19.74
CA ALA A 161 -5.24 25.13 20.71
C ALA A 161 -5.74 26.54 20.31
N ASP A 162 -4.98 27.27 19.48
CA ASP A 162 -5.24 28.69 19.15
C ASP A 162 -5.23 29.02 17.64
N THR A 163 -4.96 28.06 16.74
CA THR A 163 -4.82 28.32 15.29
C THR A 163 -5.47 27.28 14.40
N ALA A 164 -5.80 27.70 13.18
CA ALA A 164 -6.25 26.82 12.11
C ALA A 164 -5.27 25.65 11.92
N CYS A 165 -5.84 24.46 11.86
CA CYS A 165 -5.30 23.21 11.33
C CYS A 165 -3.90 23.33 10.66
N VAL A 166 -2.85 22.85 11.34
CA VAL A 166 -1.47 22.95 10.86
C VAL A 166 -1.00 21.58 10.37
N SER A 167 -0.37 21.54 9.19
CA SER A 167 0.18 20.30 8.66
C SER A 167 1.41 19.83 9.48
N PRO A 168 1.65 18.52 9.59
CA PRO A 168 2.79 17.98 10.34
C PRO A 168 4.15 18.58 9.94
N VAL A 169 4.37 18.86 8.65
CA VAL A 169 5.62 19.50 8.20
C VAL A 169 5.71 20.96 8.64
N ASN A 170 4.59 21.70 8.61
CA ASN A 170 4.58 23.06 9.12
C ASN A 170 4.86 23.10 10.63
N HIS A 171 4.36 22.12 11.38
CA HIS A 171 4.65 21.97 12.80
C HIS A 171 6.16 21.76 13.09
N TRP A 172 6.82 20.88 12.33
CA TRP A 172 8.26 20.65 12.50
C TRP A 172 9.15 21.79 11.99
N THR A 173 8.72 22.50 10.94
CA THR A 173 9.50 23.62 10.38
C THR A 173 9.38 24.87 11.26
N THR A 174 8.18 25.22 11.71
CA THR A 174 7.96 26.36 12.63
C THR A 174 8.69 26.19 13.96
N SER A 175 8.75 24.98 14.50
CA SER A 175 9.53 24.69 15.71
C SER A 175 11.04 24.79 15.51
N PHE A 176 11.53 24.43 14.32
CA PHE A 176 12.94 24.62 13.96
C PHE A 176 13.28 26.10 13.73
N GLU A 177 12.44 26.84 13.02
CA GLU A 177 12.60 28.28 12.78
C GLU A 177 12.59 29.09 14.08
N ALA A 178 11.73 28.73 15.05
CA ALA A 178 11.71 29.34 16.38
C ALA A 178 13.06 29.17 17.13
N TRP A 179 13.77 28.06 16.91
CA TRP A 179 15.11 27.86 17.46
C TRP A 179 16.20 28.62 16.69
N VAL A 180 16.14 28.64 15.35
CA VAL A 180 17.13 29.37 14.54
C VAL A 180 17.02 30.88 14.77
N GLY A 181 15.80 31.41 14.90
CA GLY A 181 15.54 32.84 15.10
C GLY A 181 15.76 33.35 16.53
N THR A 182 16.04 32.49 17.51
CA THR A 182 16.40 32.88 18.89
C THR A 182 17.91 32.98 19.10
N ARG A 183 18.73 32.86 18.05
CA ARG A 183 20.17 33.16 18.05
C ARG A 183 20.48 34.50 17.40
#